data_AF-A0A5N4D196-F1
#
_entry.id   AF-A0A5N4D196-F1
#
_cell.length_a   1.000
_cell.length_b   1.000
_cell.length_c   1.000
_cell.angle_alpha   90.00
_cell.angle_beta   90.00
_cell.angle_gamma   90.00
#
_symmetry.space_group_name_H-M   'P 1'
#
loop_
_entity.id
_entity.type
_entity.pdbx_description
1 polymer ?
#
loop_
_entity_poly.entity_id
_entity_poly.type
_entity_poly.pdbx_seq_one_letter_code
_entity_poly.pdbx_strand_id
1 'polypeptide(L)'
;CKAGVPPIFEAQLSLAIPDLVFCPSLESGVKGGFYDIVEGLVTSIFKIPSLVPRLSPQNDSPHYQVDLEAMADLAGMRGELMERVRSMMGLCCRYRDTFSQYSYLYVEDRREVLGQFLLYGRVLTPEEVETHAEDGIPENPPLLQQFKAQIDSYEKLHEDVCRLETIKVFDGWMKIDVRPFKASLLNTIKKWSLMFKQHLVDYVTHR
;
A
#
# COMPACT_ATOMS: atom_id res chain seq x y z
N CYS A 1 8.03 -7.55 22.14
CA CYS A 1 7.63 -6.19 22.59
C CYS A 1 6.75 -6.32 23.83
N LYS A 2 6.96 -5.50 24.87
CA LYS A 2 6.07 -5.47 26.04
C LYS A 2 4.67 -5.06 25.57
N ALA A 3 3.65 -5.84 25.91
CA ALA A 3 2.27 -5.50 25.61
C ALA A 3 1.91 -4.17 26.30
N GLY A 4 1.38 -3.20 25.54
CA GLY A 4 0.79 -1.97 26.10
C GLY A 4 1.38 -0.63 25.65
N VAL A 5 2.46 -0.59 24.87
CA VAL A 5 2.98 0.68 24.32
C VAL A 5 2.45 0.88 22.90
N PRO A 6 1.71 1.96 22.60
CA PRO A 6 1.25 2.23 21.24
C PRO A 6 2.46 2.52 20.32
N PRO A 7 2.42 2.10 19.05
CA PRO A 7 3.45 2.45 18.07
C PRO A 7 3.63 3.97 17.96
N ILE A 8 4.87 4.41 17.77
CA ILE A 8 5.26 5.82 17.74
C ILE A 8 4.83 6.47 16.42
N PHE A 9 4.99 5.75 15.32
CA PHE A 9 4.69 6.24 13.99
C PHE A 9 3.57 5.43 13.33
N GLU A 10 2.81 6.10 12.47
CA GLU A 10 1.75 5.52 11.66
C GLU A 10 1.89 5.96 10.21
N ALA A 11 1.74 5.02 9.28
CA ALA A 11 1.47 5.32 7.87
C ALA A 11 0.20 4.59 7.43
N GLN A 12 -0.63 5.27 6.65
CA GLN A 12 -1.87 4.72 6.12
C GLN A 12 -1.64 4.20 4.70
N LEU A 13 -2.07 2.97 4.44
CA LEU A 13 -2.06 2.38 3.11
C LEU A 13 -3.42 2.59 2.45
N SER A 14 -3.41 3.24 1.29
CA SER A 14 -4.62 3.57 0.53
C SER A 14 -4.48 3.14 -0.94
N LEU A 15 -5.62 2.83 -1.56
CA LEU A 15 -5.70 2.58 -3.00
C LEU A 15 -6.01 3.91 -3.71
N ALA A 16 -5.01 4.50 -4.36
CA ALA A 16 -5.14 5.62 -5.27
C ALA A 16 -4.98 5.08 -6.69
N ILE A 17 -6.06 4.49 -7.22
CA ILE A 17 -6.05 3.72 -8.48
C ILE A 17 -5.24 4.44 -9.58
N PRO A 18 -4.25 3.74 -10.19
CA PRO A 18 -3.96 2.30 -10.07
C PRO A 18 -2.99 1.93 -8.93
N ASP A 19 -2.55 2.89 -8.12
CA ASP A 19 -1.42 2.72 -7.22
C ASP A 19 -1.80 2.49 -5.75
N LEU A 20 -0.96 1.73 -5.05
CA LEU A 20 -1.00 1.59 -3.60
C LEU A 20 -0.04 2.58 -2.96
N VAL A 21 -0.59 3.56 -2.26
CA VAL A 21 0.17 4.70 -1.74
C VAL A 21 0.15 4.76 -0.22
N PHE A 22 1.27 5.18 0.35
CA PHE A 22 1.40 5.46 1.78
C PHE A 22 1.19 6.95 2.07
N CYS A 23 0.53 7.24 3.19
CA CYS A 23 0.47 8.58 3.77
C CYS A 23 0.92 8.55 5.25
N PRO A 24 2.03 9.19 5.63
CA PRO A 24 3.02 9.84 4.74
C PRO A 24 3.71 8.83 3.82
N SER A 25 4.29 9.30 2.71
CA SER A 25 4.97 8.41 1.76
C SER A 25 6.17 7.71 2.42
N LEU A 26 6.28 6.40 2.20
CA LEU A 26 7.42 5.57 2.61
C LEU A 26 8.39 5.30 1.46
N GLU A 27 8.17 5.93 0.31
CA GLU A 27 9.05 5.78 -0.85
C GLU A 27 10.26 6.70 -0.74
N SER A 28 11.41 6.20 -1.18
CA SER A 28 12.66 6.96 -1.17
C SER A 28 12.60 8.12 -2.15
N GLY A 29 13.05 9.30 -1.72
CA GLY A 29 13.15 10.49 -2.58
C GLY A 29 11.86 11.31 -2.72
N VAL A 30 10.76 10.90 -2.06
CA VAL A 30 9.54 11.70 -2.01
C VAL A 30 9.69 12.81 -0.98
N LYS A 31 9.65 14.06 -1.45
CA LYS A 31 9.71 15.25 -0.58
C LYS A 31 8.53 15.28 0.39
N GLY A 32 8.81 15.54 1.66
CA GLY A 32 7.82 15.52 2.73
C GLY A 32 7.34 14.11 3.10
N GLY A 33 8.05 13.07 2.63
CA GLY A 33 7.82 11.70 3.03
C GLY A 33 8.26 11.43 4.48
N PHE A 34 8.07 10.19 4.92
CA PHE A 34 8.41 9.77 6.28
C PHE A 34 9.89 9.98 6.63
N TYR A 35 10.80 9.76 5.68
CA TYR A 35 12.22 10.01 5.87
C TYR A 35 12.50 11.48 6.23
N ASP A 36 11.94 12.41 5.46
CA ASP A 36 12.12 13.86 5.67
C ASP A 36 11.50 14.31 7.01
N ILE A 37 10.37 13.72 7.40
CA ILE A 37 9.75 13.98 8.70
C ILE A 37 10.71 13.58 9.83
N VAL A 38 11.27 12.38 9.80
CA VAL A 38 12.20 11.91 10.82
C VAL A 38 13.52 12.69 10.79
N GLU A 39 14.06 12.97 9.60
CA GLU A 39 15.26 13.81 9.46
C GLU A 39 15.04 15.22 10.01
N GLY A 40 13.87 15.82 9.75
CA GLY A 40 13.48 17.13 10.29
C GLY A 40 13.39 17.14 11.81
N LEU A 41 12.85 16.07 12.42
CA LEU A 41 12.83 15.89 13.87
C LEU A 41 14.25 15.78 14.43
N VAL A 42 15.09 14.94 13.85
CA VAL A 42 16.49 14.76 14.28
C VAL A 42 17.26 16.07 14.13
N THR A 43 17.13 16.75 13.00
CA THR A 43 17.77 18.05 12.76
C THR A 43 17.33 19.09 13.78
N SER A 44 16.04 19.12 14.15
CA SER A 44 15.53 20.01 15.20
C SER A 44 16.16 19.71 16.55
N ILE A 45 16.33 18.42 16.91
CA ILE A 45 17.00 18.01 18.15
C ILE A 45 18.45 18.49 18.18
N PHE A 46 19.20 18.31 17.09
CA PHE A 46 20.59 18.76 16.99
C PHE A 46 20.73 20.29 17.01
N LYS A 47 19.67 21.04 16.71
CA LYS A 47 19.64 22.50 16.81
C LYS A 47 19.34 23.03 18.22
N ILE A 48 18.77 22.23 19.13
CA ILE A 48 18.45 22.69 20.50
C ILE A 48 19.64 23.36 21.22
N PRO A 49 20.89 22.85 21.12
CA PRO A 49 22.04 23.47 21.78
C PRO A 49 22.38 24.89 21.30
N SER A 50 21.86 25.32 20.14
CA SER A 50 21.98 26.71 19.67
C SER A 50 21.19 27.71 20.53
N LEU A 51 20.17 27.21 21.24
CA LEU A 51 19.31 28.01 22.10
C LEU A 51 19.93 28.27 23.48
N VAL A 52 21.06 27.63 23.79
CA VAL A 52 21.74 27.75 25.08
C VAL A 52 22.99 28.62 24.89
N PRO A 53 22.99 29.87 25.40
CA PRO A 53 24.16 30.74 25.34
C PRO A 53 25.32 30.13 26.12
N ARG A 54 26.53 30.26 25.58
CA ARG A 54 27.75 29.83 26.26
C ARG A 54 28.11 30.81 27.36
N LEU A 55 28.46 30.27 28.55
CA LEU A 55 28.89 31.08 29.69
C LEU A 55 30.38 31.48 29.63
N SER A 56 31.20 30.70 28.91
CA SER A 56 32.63 30.98 28.76
C SER A 56 32.88 31.98 27.63
N PRO A 57 33.53 33.12 27.89
CA PRO A 57 33.84 34.15 26.89
C PRO A 57 35.05 33.80 26.00
N GLN A 58 35.73 32.68 26.24
CA GLN A 58 36.99 32.33 25.57
C GLN A 58 36.82 31.52 24.28
N ASN A 59 35.60 31.22 23.86
CA ASN A 59 35.36 30.35 22.71
C ASN A 59 34.66 31.13 21.58
N ASP A 60 35.03 30.84 20.32
CA ASP A 60 34.56 31.60 19.15
C ASP A 60 33.08 31.35 18.82
N SER A 61 32.50 30.25 19.31
CA SER A 61 31.08 29.93 19.09
C SER A 61 30.19 30.44 20.23
N PRO A 62 29.10 31.19 19.93
CA PRO A 62 28.19 31.75 20.94
C PRO A 62 27.37 30.68 21.68
N HIS A 63 27.33 29.45 21.17
CA HIS A 63 26.51 28.36 21.68
C HIS A 63 27.21 26.99 21.51
N TYR A 64 26.53 25.91 21.90
CA TYR A 64 27.13 24.57 21.95
C TYR A 64 26.89 23.70 20.70
N GLN A 65 26.12 24.18 19.72
CA GLN A 65 25.74 23.38 18.54
C GLN A 65 26.94 22.84 17.77
N VAL A 66 27.92 23.70 17.45
CA VAL A 66 29.09 23.31 16.63
C VAL A 66 29.90 22.21 17.30
N ASP A 67 30.12 22.32 18.62
CA ASP A 67 30.86 21.31 19.38
C ASP A 67 30.15 19.96 19.34
N LEU A 68 28.82 19.94 19.49
CA LEU A 68 28.01 18.71 19.49
C LEU A 68 27.88 18.12 18.08
N GLU A 69 27.77 18.94 17.04
CA GLU A 69 27.77 18.48 15.65
C GLU A 69 29.13 17.88 15.25
N ALA A 70 30.23 18.32 15.85
CA ALA A 70 31.56 17.77 15.64
C ALA A 70 31.82 16.45 16.39
N MET A 71 30.96 16.06 17.34
CA MET A 71 31.10 14.80 18.06
C MET A 71 30.78 13.61 17.15
N ALA A 72 31.80 12.81 16.83
CA ALA A 72 31.68 11.63 15.98
C ALA A 72 30.63 10.63 16.50
N ASP A 73 30.53 10.45 17.82
CA ASP A 73 29.55 9.55 18.43
C ASP A 73 28.10 9.97 18.12
N LEU A 74 27.79 11.28 18.22
CA LEU A 74 26.47 11.81 17.92
C LEU A 74 26.14 11.71 16.42
N ALA A 75 27.12 11.98 15.55
CA ALA A 75 26.98 11.79 14.11
C ALA A 75 26.73 10.31 13.77
N GLY A 76 27.44 9.39 14.44
CA GLY A 76 27.24 7.95 14.31
C GLY A 76 25.84 7.50 14.72
N MET A 77 25.36 7.95 15.88
CA MET A 77 23.99 7.68 16.35
C MET A 77 22.93 8.21 15.41
N ARG A 78 23.12 9.41 14.83
CA ARG A 78 22.23 9.96 13.79
C ARG A 78 22.22 9.05 12.56
N GLY A 79 23.39 8.63 12.09
CA GLY A 79 23.51 7.71 10.95
C GLY A 79 22.78 6.40 11.19
N GLU A 80 22.99 5.78 12.35
CA GLU A 80 22.36 4.51 12.73
C GLU A 80 20.82 4.64 12.81
N LEU A 81 20.32 5.74 13.37
CA LEU A 81 18.88 6.01 13.42
C LEU A 81 18.28 6.12 12.01
N MET A 82 18.91 6.91 11.13
CA MET A 82 18.40 7.09 9.76
C MET A 82 18.49 5.80 8.94
N GLU A 83 19.49 4.95 9.19
CA GLU A 83 19.58 3.62 8.56
C GLU A 83 18.45 2.68 9.00
N ARG A 84 18.13 2.68 10.31
CA ARG A 84 17.00 1.91 10.85
C ARG A 84 15.67 2.38 10.27
N VAL A 85 15.50 3.70 10.09
CA VAL A 85 14.33 4.29 9.42
C VAL A 85 14.22 3.82 7.97
N ARG A 86 15.31 3.86 7.20
CA ARG A 86 15.33 3.41 5.80
C ARG A 86 15.03 1.91 5.68
N SER A 87 15.60 1.10 6.56
CA SER A 87 15.34 -0.33 6.63
C SER A 87 13.86 -0.63 6.91
N MET A 88 13.25 0.13 7.83
CA MET A 88 11.82 0.01 8.14
C MET A 88 10.93 0.43 6.97
N MET A 89 11.25 1.53 6.27
CA MET A 89 10.54 1.93 5.06
C MET A 89 10.56 0.80 4.02
N GLY A 90 11.72 0.18 3.80
CA GLY A 90 11.84 -0.98 2.91
C GLY A 90 10.99 -2.18 3.33
N LEU A 91 10.90 -2.47 4.64
CA LEU A 91 10.01 -3.52 5.17
C LEU A 91 8.54 -3.22 4.88
N CYS A 92 8.11 -1.97 5.08
CA CYS A 92 6.74 -1.55 4.84
C CYS A 92 6.37 -1.59 3.35
N CYS A 93 7.29 -1.18 2.47
CA CYS A 93 7.10 -1.29 1.01
C CYS A 93 6.97 -2.75 0.58
N ARG A 94 7.83 -3.66 1.05
CA ARG A 94 7.67 -5.10 0.77
C ARG A 94 6.34 -5.65 1.25
N TYR A 95 5.84 -5.19 2.40
CA TYR A 95 4.52 -5.57 2.90
C TYR A 95 3.40 -5.07 1.97
N ARG A 96 3.47 -3.81 1.49
CA ARG A 96 2.54 -3.30 0.47
C ARG A 96 2.54 -4.19 -0.77
N ASP A 97 3.71 -4.61 -1.24
CA ASP A 97 3.84 -5.35 -2.48
C ASP A 97 3.17 -6.75 -2.42
N THR A 98 2.92 -7.28 -1.22
CA THR A 98 2.11 -8.52 -1.05
C THR A 98 0.65 -8.36 -1.49
N PHE A 99 0.14 -7.13 -1.57
CA PHE A 99 -1.22 -6.85 -2.06
C PHE A 99 -1.31 -6.74 -3.59
N SER A 100 -0.19 -6.83 -4.30
CA SER A 100 -0.15 -6.82 -5.78
C SER A 100 -0.99 -7.93 -6.41
N GLN A 101 -1.23 -9.04 -5.70
CA GLN A 101 -2.13 -10.11 -6.13
C GLN A 101 -3.58 -9.64 -6.38
N TYR A 102 -3.98 -8.48 -5.84
CA TYR A 102 -5.31 -7.91 -6.01
C TYR A 102 -5.35 -6.86 -7.13
N SER A 103 -4.25 -6.63 -7.86
CA SER A 103 -4.12 -5.55 -8.84
C SER A 103 -5.13 -5.62 -9.98
N TYR A 104 -5.40 -6.82 -10.49
CA TYR A 104 -6.37 -7.06 -11.56
C TYR A 104 -7.74 -6.44 -11.26
N LEU A 105 -8.16 -6.40 -9.99
CA LEU A 105 -9.45 -5.86 -9.57
C LEU A 105 -9.58 -4.35 -9.83
N TYR A 106 -8.48 -3.60 -9.78
CA TYR A 106 -8.48 -2.14 -9.89
C TYR A 106 -7.69 -1.62 -11.09
N VAL A 107 -6.97 -2.48 -11.82
CA VAL A 107 -6.26 -2.11 -13.05
C VAL A 107 -7.10 -2.45 -14.30
N GLU A 108 -7.84 -3.57 -14.30
CA GLU A 108 -8.57 -4.02 -15.50
C GLU A 108 -9.89 -3.24 -15.72
N ASP A 109 -10.29 -3.05 -16.99
CA ASP A 109 -11.62 -2.53 -17.32
C ASP A 109 -12.66 -3.66 -17.17
N ARG A 110 -13.51 -3.50 -16.16
CA ARG A 110 -14.64 -4.37 -15.87
C ARG A 110 -15.50 -4.73 -17.08
N ARG A 111 -15.73 -3.78 -18.00
CA ARG A 111 -16.56 -4.00 -19.19
C ARG A 111 -15.86 -4.89 -20.22
N GLU A 112 -14.55 -4.74 -20.36
CA GLU A 112 -13.76 -5.58 -21.25
C GLU A 112 -13.75 -7.02 -20.75
N VAL A 113 -13.48 -7.23 -19.46
CA VAL A 113 -13.52 -8.56 -18.84
C VAL A 113 -14.92 -9.17 -18.92
N LEU A 114 -15.98 -8.39 -18.72
CA LEU A 114 -17.34 -8.89 -18.96
C LEU A 114 -17.54 -9.30 -20.42
N GLY A 115 -17.12 -8.49 -21.38
CA GLY A 115 -17.21 -8.82 -22.81
C GLY A 115 -16.49 -10.12 -23.16
N GLN A 116 -15.27 -10.29 -22.67
CA GLN A 116 -14.50 -11.54 -22.83
C GLN A 116 -15.22 -12.73 -22.20
N PHE A 117 -15.74 -12.57 -20.98
CA PHE A 117 -16.50 -13.62 -20.31
C PHE A 117 -17.75 -14.01 -21.12
N LEU A 118 -18.46 -13.04 -21.71
CA LEU A 118 -19.63 -13.30 -22.55
C LEU A 118 -19.31 -14.01 -23.87
N LEU A 119 -18.09 -13.85 -24.37
CA LEU A 119 -17.64 -14.47 -25.61
C LEU A 119 -17.10 -15.89 -25.39
N TYR A 120 -16.34 -16.10 -24.31
CA TYR A 120 -15.59 -17.34 -24.07
C TYR A 120 -16.07 -18.17 -22.88
N GLY A 121 -17.04 -17.66 -22.11
CA GLY A 121 -17.64 -18.35 -20.97
C GLY A 121 -16.74 -18.42 -19.74
N ARG A 122 -15.57 -17.78 -19.80
CA ARG A 122 -14.55 -17.72 -18.74
C ARG A 122 -13.72 -16.46 -18.87
N VAL A 123 -13.12 -16.00 -17.77
CA VAL A 123 -12.09 -14.97 -17.82
C VAL A 123 -10.82 -15.60 -18.38
N LEU A 124 -10.28 -15.00 -19.45
CA LEU A 124 -9.06 -15.48 -20.09
C LEU A 124 -7.85 -15.02 -19.30
N THR A 125 -6.88 -15.91 -19.13
CA THR A 125 -5.58 -15.53 -18.57
C THR A 125 -4.72 -14.85 -19.65
N PRO A 126 -3.77 -13.97 -19.27
CA PRO A 126 -2.87 -13.33 -20.23
C PRO A 126 -2.11 -14.35 -21.08
N GLU A 127 -1.70 -15.49 -20.49
CA GLU A 127 -0.98 -16.53 -21.21
C GLU A 127 -1.83 -17.21 -22.30
N GLU A 128 -3.14 -17.35 -22.09
CA GLU A 128 -4.06 -17.92 -23.08
C GLU A 128 -4.30 -16.98 -24.26
N VAL A 129 -4.34 -15.68 -23.99
CA VAL A 129 -4.44 -14.67 -25.05
C VAL A 129 -3.19 -14.67 -25.92
N GLU A 130 -2.00 -14.82 -25.32
CA GLU A 130 -0.73 -14.86 -26.04
C GLU A 130 -0.54 -16.16 -26.85
N THR A 131 -0.90 -17.31 -26.27
CA THR A 131 -0.74 -18.62 -26.91
C THR A 131 -1.68 -18.80 -28.11
N HIS A 132 -2.84 -18.14 -28.10
CA HIS A 132 -3.84 -18.23 -29.16
C HIS A 132 -3.90 -16.98 -30.06
N ALA A 133 -2.83 -16.18 -30.08
CA ALA A 133 -2.77 -14.95 -30.87
C ALA A 133 -2.89 -15.19 -32.39
N GLU A 134 -2.43 -16.33 -32.91
CA GLU A 134 -2.50 -16.67 -34.35
C GLU A 134 -3.76 -17.47 -34.74
N ASP A 135 -4.20 -18.43 -33.92
CA ASP A 135 -5.32 -19.33 -34.25
C ASP A 135 -6.69 -18.83 -33.75
N GLY A 136 -6.71 -17.84 -32.84
CA GLY A 136 -7.91 -17.36 -32.19
C GLY A 136 -8.46 -18.32 -31.14
N ILE A 137 -9.12 -17.77 -30.12
CA ILE A 137 -9.79 -18.57 -29.08
C ILE A 137 -11.20 -18.89 -29.57
N PRO A 138 -11.63 -20.17 -29.59
CA PRO A 138 -12.98 -20.51 -30.01
C PRO A 138 -14.02 -19.91 -29.06
N GLU A 139 -15.03 -19.26 -29.63
CA GLU A 139 -16.14 -18.68 -28.88
C GLU A 139 -16.96 -19.78 -28.19
N ASN A 140 -17.30 -19.55 -26.92
CA ASN A 140 -18.13 -20.45 -26.15
C ASN A 140 -18.91 -19.63 -25.11
N PRO A 141 -20.08 -19.07 -25.48
CA PRO A 141 -20.84 -18.20 -24.60
C PRO A 141 -21.18 -18.85 -23.25
N PRO A 142 -21.17 -18.08 -22.14
CA PRO A 142 -21.34 -18.62 -20.80
C PRO A 142 -22.73 -19.21 -20.57
N LEU A 143 -22.76 -20.37 -19.92
CA LEU A 143 -23.94 -20.94 -19.29
C LEU A 143 -24.23 -20.26 -17.94
N LEU A 144 -25.47 -20.36 -17.48
CA LEU A 144 -25.89 -19.81 -16.18
C LEU A 144 -25.02 -20.32 -15.02
N GLN A 145 -24.56 -21.57 -15.09
CA GLN A 145 -23.65 -22.16 -14.10
C GLN A 145 -22.28 -21.46 -14.05
N GLN A 146 -21.76 -21.00 -15.19
CA GLN A 146 -20.48 -20.27 -15.24
C GLN A 146 -20.63 -18.87 -14.66
N PHE A 147 -21.75 -18.18 -14.92
CA PHE A 147 -22.03 -16.91 -14.23
C PHE A 147 -22.11 -17.10 -12.71
N LYS A 148 -22.82 -18.14 -12.26
CA LYS A 148 -22.90 -18.46 -10.84
C LYS A 148 -21.51 -18.68 -10.24
N ALA A 149 -20.67 -19.50 -10.89
CA ALA A 149 -19.31 -19.75 -10.43
C ALA A 149 -18.48 -18.45 -10.35
N GLN A 150 -18.61 -17.56 -11.33
CA GLN A 150 -17.89 -16.28 -11.35
C GLN A 150 -18.39 -15.31 -10.26
N ILE A 151 -19.70 -15.29 -9.99
CA ILE A 151 -20.27 -14.47 -8.91
C ILE A 151 -19.82 -15.02 -7.55
N ASP A 152 -19.94 -16.34 -7.36
CA ASP A 152 -19.55 -17.02 -6.13
C ASP A 152 -18.04 -16.84 -5.84
N SER A 153 -17.19 -16.77 -6.87
CA SER A 153 -15.75 -16.52 -6.70
C SER A 153 -15.45 -15.11 -6.17
N TYR A 154 -16.13 -14.07 -6.67
CA TYR A 154 -16.01 -12.71 -6.14
C TYR A 154 -16.62 -12.57 -4.73
N GLU A 155 -17.70 -13.29 -4.42
CA GLU A 155 -18.28 -13.31 -3.08
C GLU A 155 -17.31 -13.94 -2.07
N LYS A 156 -16.71 -15.08 -2.42
CA LYS A 156 -15.66 -15.71 -1.62
C LYS A 156 -14.45 -14.79 -1.44
N LEU A 157 -14.00 -14.14 -2.51
CA LEU A 157 -12.89 -13.19 -2.44
C LEU A 157 -13.20 -12.00 -1.51
N HIS A 158 -14.43 -11.51 -1.52
CA HIS A 158 -14.89 -10.47 -0.59
C HIS A 158 -14.81 -10.95 0.86
N GLU A 159 -15.26 -12.18 1.16
CA GLU A 159 -15.12 -12.77 2.49
C GLU A 159 -13.66 -12.94 2.91
N ASP A 160 -12.79 -13.35 2.00
CA ASP A 160 -11.35 -13.49 2.24
C ASP A 160 -10.70 -12.14 2.57
N VAL A 161 -11.00 -11.10 1.79
CA VAL A 161 -10.53 -9.73 2.04
C VAL A 161 -11.09 -9.16 3.34
N CYS A 162 -12.34 -9.49 3.71
CA CYS A 162 -12.93 -9.12 4.99
C CYS A 162 -12.13 -9.63 6.19
N ARG A 163 -11.40 -10.75 6.06
CA ARG A 163 -10.58 -11.32 7.14
C ARG A 163 -9.17 -10.74 7.21
N LEU A 164 -8.75 -9.90 6.26
CA LEU A 164 -7.43 -9.28 6.29
C LEU A 164 -7.22 -8.44 7.55
N GLU A 165 -6.01 -8.50 8.09
CA GLU A 165 -5.55 -7.62 9.17
C GLU A 165 -5.75 -6.16 8.78
N THR A 166 -6.37 -5.37 9.66
CA THR A 166 -6.60 -3.94 9.42
C THR A 166 -5.42 -3.07 9.84
N ILE A 167 -4.55 -3.61 10.70
CA ILE A 167 -3.40 -2.92 11.27
C ILE A 167 -2.23 -3.91 11.29
N LYS A 168 -1.07 -3.49 10.79
CA LYS A 168 0.19 -4.20 10.95
C LYS A 168 1.15 -3.38 11.77
N VAL A 169 1.83 -3.99 12.75
CA VAL A 169 2.86 -3.32 13.55
C VAL A 169 4.20 -3.99 13.31
N PHE A 170 5.20 -3.20 12.92
CA PHE A 170 6.59 -3.61 12.72
C PHE A 170 7.47 -3.09 13.86
N ASP A 171 8.30 -3.98 14.41
CA ASP A 171 9.25 -3.73 15.50
C ASP A 171 8.67 -3.00 16.73
N GLY A 172 7.35 -3.04 16.90
CA GLY A 172 6.62 -2.37 17.97
C GLY A 172 6.47 -0.84 17.83
N TRP A 173 7.16 -0.18 16.89
CA TRP A 173 7.18 1.28 16.80
C TRP A 173 6.58 1.84 15.51
N MET A 174 6.51 1.05 14.43
CA MET A 174 5.91 1.48 13.15
C MET A 174 4.59 0.76 12.92
N LYS A 175 3.51 1.52 12.75
CA LYS A 175 2.18 1.00 12.45
C LYS A 175 1.79 1.29 11.01
N ILE A 176 1.27 0.30 10.31
CA ILE A 176 0.61 0.45 9.02
C ILE A 176 -0.90 0.27 9.22
N ASP A 177 -1.67 1.31 8.91
CA ASP A 177 -3.12 1.24 8.87
C ASP A 177 -3.59 0.84 7.46
N VAL A 178 -4.19 -0.34 7.34
CA VAL A 178 -4.63 -0.95 6.08
C VAL A 178 -6.13 -0.74 5.87
N ARG A 179 -6.85 -0.15 6.83
CA ARG A 179 -8.31 0.06 6.74
C ARG A 179 -8.73 0.81 5.48
N PRO A 180 -8.07 1.90 5.05
CA PRO A 180 -8.47 2.63 3.83
C PRO A 180 -8.35 1.74 2.58
N PHE A 181 -7.22 1.07 2.39
CA PHE A 181 -7.03 0.10 1.30
C PHE A 181 -8.09 -1.00 1.32
N LYS A 182 -8.29 -1.65 2.46
CA LYS A 182 -9.26 -2.74 2.63
C LYS A 182 -10.68 -2.30 2.26
N ALA A 183 -11.10 -1.11 2.70
CA ALA A 183 -12.41 -0.56 2.36
C ALA A 183 -12.57 -0.34 0.85
N SER A 184 -11.57 0.27 0.21
CA SER A 184 -11.56 0.46 -1.25
C SER A 184 -11.60 -0.86 -2.00
N LEU A 185 -10.81 -1.85 -1.57
CA LEU A 185 -10.75 -3.17 -2.20
C LEU A 185 -12.09 -3.92 -2.11
N LEU A 186 -12.72 -3.95 -0.93
CA LEU A 186 -14.03 -4.57 -0.73
C LEU A 186 -15.10 -3.94 -1.62
N ASN A 187 -15.09 -2.61 -1.76
CA ASN A 187 -16.00 -1.90 -2.65
C ASN A 187 -15.77 -2.25 -4.12
N THR A 188 -14.52 -2.38 -4.54
CA THR A 188 -14.16 -2.81 -5.90
C THR A 188 -14.66 -4.23 -6.17
N ILE A 189 -14.45 -5.18 -5.25
CA ILE A 189 -14.95 -6.57 -5.40
C ILE A 189 -16.47 -6.61 -5.51
N LYS A 190 -17.20 -5.83 -4.69
CA LYS A 190 -18.66 -5.73 -4.79
C LYS A 190 -19.11 -5.21 -6.16
N LYS A 191 -18.39 -4.22 -6.70
CA LYS A 191 -18.65 -3.67 -8.04
C LYS A 191 -18.45 -4.71 -9.16
N TRP A 192 -17.50 -5.64 -9.00
CA TRP A 192 -17.33 -6.78 -9.91
C TRP A 192 -18.51 -7.75 -9.81
N SER A 193 -18.84 -8.23 -8.60
CA SER A 193 -19.98 -9.14 -8.38
C SER A 193 -21.31 -8.56 -8.89
N LEU A 194 -21.57 -7.27 -8.62
CA LEU A 194 -22.79 -6.58 -9.05
C LEU A 194 -22.90 -6.49 -10.58
N MET A 195 -21.80 -6.27 -11.29
CA MET A 195 -21.81 -6.20 -12.76
C MET A 195 -22.30 -7.51 -13.38
N PHE A 196 -21.79 -8.66 -12.94
CA PHE A 196 -22.24 -9.97 -13.44
C PHE A 196 -23.71 -10.24 -13.10
N LYS A 197 -24.13 -9.89 -11.88
CA LYS A 197 -25.55 -10.01 -11.46
C LYS A 197 -26.47 -9.14 -12.30
N GLN A 198 -26.09 -7.89 -12.55
CA GLN A 198 -26.90 -6.95 -13.34
C GLN A 198 -27.05 -7.44 -14.78
N HIS A 199 -25.97 -7.93 -15.39
CA HIS A 199 -26.04 -8.51 -16.73
C HIS A 199 -27.04 -9.68 -16.82
N LEU A 200 -27.08 -10.57 -15.81
CA LEU A 200 -28.07 -11.64 -15.76
C LEU A 200 -29.50 -11.13 -15.64
N VAL A 201 -29.73 -10.13 -14.77
CA VAL A 201 -31.05 -9.50 -14.62
C VAL A 201 -31.48 -8.90 -15.95
N ASP A 202 -30.64 -8.09 -16.58
CA ASP A 202 -30.97 -7.41 -17.84
C ASP A 202 -31.26 -8.42 -18.96
N TYR A 203 -30.47 -9.49 -19.05
CA TYR A 203 -30.65 -10.58 -20.01
C TYR A 203 -31.97 -11.35 -19.83
N VAL A 204 -32.39 -11.57 -18.58
CA VAL A 204 -33.65 -12.26 -18.26
C VAL A 204 -34.86 -11.34 -18.44
N THR A 205 -34.72 -10.04 -18.18
CA THR A 205 -35.83 -9.07 -18.18
C THR A 205 -36.13 -8.48 -19.56
N HIS A 206 -35.13 -8.40 -20.45
CA HIS A 206 -35.27 -7.86 -21.81
C HIS A 206 -35.33 -8.96 -22.89
N ARG A 207 -35.77 -10.16 -22.50
CA ARG A 207 -36.10 -11.26 -23.39
C ARG A 207 -37.61 -11.48 -23.45
#